data_AF-A0A3C0KB53-F1
#
_entry.id   AF-A0A3C0KB53-F1
#
_cell.length_a   1.000
_cell.length_b   1.000
_cell.length_c   1.000
_cell.angle_alpha   90.00
_cell.angle_beta   90.00
_cell.angle_gamma   90.00
#
_symmetry.space_group_name_H-M   'P 1'
#
loop_
_entity.id
_entity.type
_entity.pdbx_description
1 polymer ?
#
loop_
_entity_poly.entity_id
_entity_poly.type
_entity_poly.pdbx_seq_one_letter_code
_entity_poly.pdbx_strand_id
1 'polypeptide(L)'
;VVQEMAQRVAVMYAGQVVEQSAVEQLFAAPCHPYTEALLAAMPEQVRADGRLATIPGVVPGVYDRPSGCLFTPRCTYATARCQAQRPELRPV
;
A
#
# COMPACT_ATOMS: atom_id res chain seq x y z
N VAL A 1 12.67 -13.17 0.86
CA VAL A 1 13.13 -12.69 2.20
C VAL A 1 12.00 -12.37 3.17
N VAL A 2 11.18 -11.31 2.99
CA VAL A 2 10.13 -10.95 3.97
C VAL A 2 9.12 -12.10 4.16
N GLN A 3 8.63 -12.66 3.04
CA GLN A 3 7.71 -13.79 3.04
C GLN A 3 8.26 -15.05 3.73
N GLU A 4 9.59 -15.25 3.70
CA GLU A 4 10.25 -16.45 4.22
C GLU A 4 10.64 -16.32 5.71
N MET A 5 10.77 -15.10 6.23
CA MET A 5 11.40 -14.86 7.53
C MET A 5 10.44 -14.26 8.57
N ALA A 6 9.45 -13.48 8.14
CA ALA A 6 8.55 -12.77 9.05
C ALA A 6 7.28 -13.58 9.32
N GLN A 7 6.78 -13.54 10.56
CA GLN A 7 5.46 -14.08 10.90
C GLN A 7 4.36 -13.03 10.70
N ARG A 8 4.69 -11.76 10.95
CA ARG A 8 3.79 -10.61 10.83
C ARG A 8 4.50 -9.47 10.13
N VAL A 9 3.76 -8.71 9.32
CA VAL A 9 4.29 -7.60 8.54
C VAL A 9 3.47 -6.36 8.85
N ALA A 10 4.15 -5.22 9.03
CA ALA A 10 3.53 -3.90 9.10
C ALA A 10 4.01 -3.09 7.88
N VAL A 11 3.08 -2.69 7.02
CA VAL A 11 3.36 -1.88 5.84
C VAL A 11 3.19 -0.42 6.23
N MET A 12 4.20 0.39 5.90
CA MET A 12 4.21 1.81 6.22
C MET A 12 4.19 2.68 4.97
N TYR A 13 3.44 3.77 5.02
CA TYR A 13 3.44 4.82 4.00
C TYR A 13 3.49 6.21 4.63
N ALA A 14 4.43 7.04 4.17
CA ALA A 14 4.60 8.43 4.63
C ALA A 14 4.62 8.58 6.17
N GLY A 15 5.22 7.62 6.88
CA GLY A 15 5.36 7.61 8.34
C GLY A 15 4.18 7.01 9.11
N GLN A 16 3.19 6.40 8.44
CA GLN A 16 2.07 5.72 9.10
C GLN A 16 2.00 4.24 8.73
N VAL A 17 1.66 3.39 9.71
CA VAL A 17 1.27 2.00 9.43
C VAL A 17 -0.09 2.03 8.73
N VAL A 18 -0.15 1.52 7.51
CA VAL A 18 -1.37 1.50 6.68
C VAL A 18 -2.00 0.11 6.61
N GLU A 19 -1.22 -0.94 6.88
CA GLU A 19 -1.71 -2.31 6.94
C GLU A 19 -0.82 -3.13 7.88
N GLN A 20 -1.43 -4.05 8.62
CA GLN A 20 -0.71 -4.99 9.47
C GLN A 20 -1.44 -6.32 9.53
N SER A 21 -0.76 -7.40 9.14
CA SER A 21 -1.36 -8.75 9.07
C SER A 21 -0.29 -9.84 9.19
N ALA A 22 -0.72 -11.10 9.29
CA ALA A 22 0.15 -12.25 9.14
C ALA A 22 0.76 -12.26 7.74
N VAL A 23 2.00 -12.75 7.60
CA VAL A 23 2.72 -12.69 6.31
C VAL A 23 1.94 -13.42 5.20
N GLU A 24 1.35 -14.57 5.51
CA GLU A 24 0.59 -15.37 4.55
C GLU A 24 -0.64 -14.61 4.05
N GLN A 25 -1.38 -13.97 4.97
CA GLN A 25 -2.56 -13.16 4.64
C GLN A 25 -2.20 -11.93 3.81
N LEU A 26 -1.09 -11.26 4.15
CA LEU A 26 -0.65 -10.06 3.44
C LEU A 26 -0.38 -10.33 1.96
N PHE A 27 0.29 -11.46 1.67
CA PHE A 27 0.64 -11.83 0.30
C PHE A 27 -0.53 -12.46 -0.47
N ALA A 28 -1.47 -13.12 0.22
CA ALA A 28 -2.64 -13.72 -0.42
C ALA A 28 -3.78 -12.73 -0.69
N ALA A 29 -4.05 -11.82 0.25
CA ALA A 29 -5.18 -10.89 0.21
C ALA A 29 -4.81 -9.55 0.86
N PRO A 30 -3.96 -8.74 0.22
CA PRO A 30 -3.60 -7.41 0.72
C PRO A 30 -4.87 -6.54 0.82
N CYS A 31 -5.05 -5.87 1.94
CA CYS A 31 -6.24 -5.05 2.21
C CYS A 31 -6.08 -3.59 1.79
N HIS A 32 -4.87 -3.04 1.89
CA HIS A 32 -4.61 -1.65 1.56
C HIS A 32 -4.12 -1.51 0.11
N PRO A 33 -4.67 -0.59 -0.71
CA PRO A 33 -4.26 -0.39 -2.11
C PRO A 33 -2.77 -0.17 -2.33
N TYR A 34 -2.10 0.44 -1.35
CA TYR A 34 -0.64 0.59 -1.39
C TYR A 34 0.08 -0.76 -1.32
N THR A 35 -0.34 -1.65 -0.42
CA THR A 35 0.23 -2.99 -0.28
C THR A 35 0.00 -3.81 -1.54
N GLU A 36 -1.22 -3.78 -2.09
CA GLU A 36 -1.53 -4.42 -3.37
C GLU A 36 -0.58 -3.94 -4.47
N ALA A 37 -0.38 -2.62 -4.58
CA ALA A 37 0.48 -2.05 -5.60
C ALA A 37 1.98 -2.38 -5.39
N LEU A 38 2.44 -2.54 -4.14
CA LEU A 38 3.79 -3.03 -3.84
C LEU A 38 3.98 -4.48 -4.29
N LEU A 39 3.02 -5.36 -4.00
CA LEU A 39 3.06 -6.76 -4.40
C LEU A 39 2.99 -6.91 -5.92
N ALA A 40 2.18 -6.11 -6.60
CA ALA A 40 2.12 -6.08 -8.06
C ALA A 40 3.42 -5.60 -8.72
N ALA A 41 4.24 -4.82 -8.00
CA ALA A 41 5.54 -4.36 -8.48
C ALA A 41 6.69 -5.37 -8.26
N MET A 42 6.38 -6.56 -7.71
CA MET A 42 7.38 -7.61 -7.52
C MET A 42 7.80 -8.25 -8.86
N PRO A 43 9.09 -8.64 -9.02
CA PRO A 43 9.58 -9.29 -10.23
C PRO A 43 8.81 -10.55 -10.63
N GLU A 44 8.29 -11.30 -9.66
CA GLU A 44 7.50 -12.51 -9.88
C GLU A 44 6.13 -12.22 -10.50
N GLN A 45 5.68 -10.95 -10.46
CA GLN A 45 4.41 -10.47 -11.02
C GLN A 45 4.59 -9.73 -12.35
N VAL A 46 5.78 -9.79 -12.97
CA VAL A 46 6.06 -9.12 -14.25
C VAL A 46 5.10 -9.62 -15.34
N ARG A 47 4.54 -8.66 -16.08
CA ARG A 47 3.64 -8.93 -17.19
C ARG A 47 4.39 -9.58 -18.35
N ALA A 48 3.67 -10.24 -19.26
CA ALA A 48 4.24 -10.90 -20.43
C ALA A 48 5.05 -9.97 -21.36
N ASP A 49 4.84 -8.64 -21.28
CA ASP A 49 5.60 -7.63 -22.01
C ASP A 49 6.90 -7.19 -21.28
N GLY A 50 7.26 -7.85 -20.18
CA GLY A 50 8.50 -7.62 -19.44
C GLY A 50 8.49 -6.38 -18.54
N ARG A 51 7.38 -5.65 -18.43
CA ARG A 51 7.30 -4.42 -17.63
C ARG A 51 6.81 -4.69 -16.22
N LEU A 52 7.50 -4.08 -15.24
CA LEU A 52 7.08 -4.03 -13.84
C LEU A 52 5.90 -3.07 -13.67
N ALA A 53 4.96 -3.42 -12.81
CA ALA A 53 3.96 -2.46 -12.35
C ALA A 53 4.63 -1.33 -11.57
N THR A 54 4.09 -0.13 -11.67
CA THR A 54 4.61 1.05 -10.94
C THR A 54 3.48 1.74 -10.21
N ILE A 55 3.81 2.37 -9.08
CA ILE A 55 2.88 3.19 -8.32
C ILE A 55 3.05 4.64 -8.79
N PRO A 56 2.11 5.20 -9.57
CA PRO A 56 2.28 6.50 -10.20
C PRO A 56 2.40 7.63 -9.18
N GLY A 57 2.95 8.77 -9.62
CA GLY A 57 3.10 9.97 -8.81
C GLY A 57 4.25 9.91 -7.80
N VAL A 58 4.37 10.96 -6.99
CA VAL A 58 5.43 11.15 -6.00
C VAL A 58 4.89 11.03 -4.58
N VAL A 59 5.70 10.51 -3.66
CA VAL A 59 5.33 10.48 -2.23
C VAL A 59 5.13 11.93 -1.75
N PRO A 60 4.00 12.27 -1.10
CA PRO A 60 3.77 13.62 -0.58
C PRO A 60 4.87 14.04 0.41
N GLY A 61 5.37 15.27 0.26
CA GLY A 61 6.23 15.91 1.25
C GLY A 61 5.51 16.11 2.58
N VAL A 62 6.25 16.39 3.65
CA VAL A 62 5.67 16.57 5.00
C VAL A 62 4.62 17.68 5.03
N TYR A 63 4.85 18.75 4.26
CA TYR A 63 3.96 19.92 4.18
C TYR A 63 2.82 19.77 3.15
N ASP A 64 2.92 18.79 2.25
CA ASP A 64 1.95 18.55 1.17
C ASP A 64 1.05 17.35 1.45
N ARG A 65 0.99 16.90 2.70
CA ARG A 65 0.20 15.73 3.08
C ARG A 65 -1.29 16.04 2.95
N PRO A 66 -2.08 15.15 2.33
CA PRO A 66 -3.53 15.31 2.30
C PRO A 66 -4.10 15.20 3.72
N SER A 67 -5.21 15.90 3.95
CA SER A 67 -5.93 15.90 5.23
C SER A 67 -6.52 14.53 5.56
N GLY A 68 -7.01 13.80 4.54
CA GLY A 68 -7.54 12.44 4.69
C GLY A 68 -6.48 11.33 4.64
N CYS A 69 -6.73 10.30 3.83
CA CYS A 69 -5.79 9.20 3.59
C CYS A 69 -4.52 9.73 2.88
N LEU A 70 -3.35 9.42 3.43
CA LEU A 70 -2.06 9.84 2.90
C LEU A 70 -1.79 9.32 1.49
N PHE A 71 -2.35 8.16 1.13
CA PHE A 71 -2.16 7.55 -0.17
C PHE A 71 -3.16 8.02 -1.24
N THR A 72 -4.15 8.86 -0.88
CA THR A 72 -5.20 9.33 -1.81
C THR A 72 -4.68 9.85 -3.15
N PRO A 73 -3.60 10.65 -3.23
CA PRO A 73 -3.14 11.20 -4.52
C PRO A 73 -2.60 10.14 -5.50
N ARG A 74 -2.31 8.93 -5.01
CA ARG A 74 -1.68 7.83 -5.78
C ARG A 74 -2.51 6.55 -5.76
N CYS A 75 -3.68 6.59 -5.12
CA CYS A 75 -4.56 5.44 -4.95
C CYS A 75 -5.53 5.35 -6.14
N THR A 76 -5.50 4.23 -6.87
CA THR A 76 -6.44 3.97 -7.98
C THR A 76 -7.90 3.84 -7.50
N TYR A 77 -8.11 3.51 -6.22
CA TYR A 77 -9.42 3.36 -5.61
C TYR A 77 -9.83 4.57 -4.76
N ALA A 78 -9.19 5.72 -4.95
CA ALA A 78 -9.48 6.93 -4.17
C ALA A 78 -10.96 7.34 -4.31
N THR A 79 -11.60 7.62 -3.17
CA THR A 79 -12.97 8.14 -3.11
C THR A 79 -13.01 9.50 -2.42
N ALA A 80 -14.15 10.20 -2.49
CA ALA A 80 -14.35 11.45 -1.74
C ALA A 80 -14.14 11.28 -0.23
N ARG A 81 -14.50 10.11 0.33
CA ARG A 81 -14.24 9.79 1.74
C ARG A 81 -12.74 9.75 2.06
N CYS A 82 -11.92 9.24 1.15
CA CYS A 82 -10.46 9.19 1.33
C CYS A 82 -9.85 10.60 1.40
N GLN A 83 -10.43 11.57 0.69
CA GLN A 83 -9.98 12.97 0.75
C GLN A 83 -10.38 13.65 2.06
N ALA A 84 -11.58 13.35 2.57
CA ALA A 84 -12.15 14.01 3.74
C ALA A 84 -11.71 13.37 5.08
N GLN A 85 -11.50 12.06 5.12
CA GLN A 85 -11.30 11.30 6.36
C GLN A 85 -10.08 10.39 6.26
N ARG A 86 -9.25 10.42 7.31
CA ARG A 86 -8.16 9.44 7.47
C ARG A 86 -8.75 8.10 7.91
N PRO A 87 -8.48 7.00 7.18
CA PRO A 87 -8.86 5.66 7.61
C PRO A 87 -8.13 5.27 8.90
N GLU A 88 -8.85 4.59 9.80
CA GLU A 88 -8.23 3.97 10.97
C GLU A 88 -7.57 2.65 10.59
N LEU A 89 -6.43 2.36 11.23
CA LEU A 89 -5.82 1.05 11.12
C LEU A 89 -6.70 0.04 11.87
N ARG A 90 -7.24 -0.94 11.14
CA ARG A 90 -8.03 -2.03 11.71
C ARG A 90 -7.24 -3.34 11.65
N PRO A 91 -7.37 -4.20 12.67
CA PRO A 91 -6.84 -5.55 12.60
C PRO A 91 -7.52 -6.32 11.46
N VAL A 92 -6.72 -7.15 10.77
CA VAL A 92 -7.15 -8.02 9.68
C VAL A 92 -7.28 -9.44 10.21
#